data_AF-A0A538PMI6-F1
#
_entry.id   AF-A0A538PMI6-F1
#
_cell.length_a   1.000
_cell.length_b   1.000
_cell.length_c   1.000
_cell.angle_alpha   90.00
_cell.angle_beta   90.00
_cell.angle_gamma   90.00
#
_symmetry.space_group_name_H-M   'P 1'
#
loop_
_entity.id
_entity.type
_entity.pdbx_description
1 polymer ?
#
loop_
_entity_poly.entity_id
_entity_poly.type
_entity_poly.pdbx_seq_one_letter_code
_entity_poly.pdbx_strand_id
1 'polypeptide(L)'
;MTRAIREYATARPTGVPIEDYDLLQALRAAVQALRVHPGFAWEAEILHTPEDVENAWLKLDEVLAATGGKLPAMWVNFTFDLEDQTAADFAAIEQQFGLVLLGMEIRPAKEPKP
;
A
#
# COMPACT_ATOMS: atom_id res chain seq x y z
N MET A 1 -9.69 14.38 -14.02
CA MET A 1 -9.21 13.76 -12.78
C MET A 1 -8.22 12.66 -13.14
N THR A 2 -7.05 12.64 -12.53
CA THR A 2 -6.04 11.60 -12.77
C THR A 2 -5.84 10.82 -11.48
N ARG A 3 -6.06 9.51 -11.53
CA ARG A 3 -5.90 8.63 -10.38
C ARG A 3 -4.49 8.06 -10.33
N ALA A 4 -3.93 8.03 -9.13
CA ALA A 4 -2.70 7.33 -8.84
C ALA A 4 -2.98 6.14 -7.91
N ILE A 5 -2.22 5.08 -8.11
CA ILE A 5 -2.17 3.90 -7.25
C ILE A 5 -0.72 3.80 -6.77
N ARG A 6 -0.49 3.82 -5.46
CA ARG A 6 0.83 3.58 -4.85
C ARG A 6 0.77 2.25 -4.11
N GLU A 7 1.68 1.36 -4.47
CA GLU A 7 1.76 0.01 -3.92
C GLU A 7 3.01 -0.13 -3.06
N TYR A 8 2.84 -0.73 -1.88
CA TYR A 8 3.88 -0.86 -0.89
C TYR A 8 3.97 -2.26 -0.33
N ALA A 9 5.15 -2.63 0.14
CA ALA A 9 5.34 -3.72 1.09
C ALA A 9 5.96 -3.16 2.38
N THR A 10 5.57 -3.70 3.55
CA THR A 10 6.27 -3.38 4.80
C THR A 10 7.58 -4.16 4.90
N ALA A 11 8.65 -3.49 5.33
CA ALA A 11 9.90 -4.15 5.71
C ALA A 11 9.84 -4.76 7.12
N ARG A 12 8.76 -4.52 7.87
CA ARG A 12 8.59 -5.05 9.23
C ARG A 12 8.22 -6.55 9.19
N PRO A 13 8.61 -7.33 10.20
CA PRO A 13 8.11 -8.70 10.35
C PRO A 13 6.58 -8.69 10.47
N THR A 14 5.92 -9.57 9.72
CA THR A 14 4.48 -9.86 9.85
C THR A 14 4.27 -11.37 9.95
N GLY A 15 3.04 -11.82 10.21
CA GLY A 15 2.70 -13.23 10.37
C GLY A 15 2.41 -13.66 11.81
N VAL A 16 2.35 -12.70 12.73
CA VAL A 16 1.91 -12.92 14.11
C VAL A 16 0.53 -12.28 14.24
N PRO A 17 -0.57 -13.06 14.36
CA PRO A 17 -1.93 -12.53 14.19
C PRO A 17 -2.30 -11.34 15.09
N ILE A 18 -1.83 -11.33 16.34
CA ILE A 18 -2.11 -10.22 17.29
C ILE A 18 -1.33 -8.97 16.88
N GLU A 19 -0.05 -9.11 16.52
CA GLU A 19 0.79 -7.98 16.10
C GLU A 19 0.33 -7.42 14.75
N ASP A 20 -0.06 -8.30 13.82
CA ASP A 20 -0.61 -7.91 12.52
C ASP A 20 -1.92 -7.14 12.68
N TYR A 21 -2.80 -7.56 13.60
CA TYR A 21 -4.02 -6.84 13.92
C TYR A 21 -3.73 -5.43 14.45
N ASP A 22 -2.82 -5.31 15.42
CA ASP A 22 -2.43 -4.01 15.98
C ASP A 22 -1.78 -3.10 14.92
N LEU A 23 -0.96 -3.68 14.04
CA LEU A 23 -0.36 -2.99 12.90
C LEU A 23 -1.41 -2.44 11.94
N LEU A 24 -2.41 -3.26 11.57
CA LEU A 24 -3.50 -2.86 10.68
C LEU A 24 -4.38 -1.77 11.31
N GLN A 25 -4.64 -1.84 12.62
CA GLN A 25 -5.40 -0.80 13.31
C GLN A 25 -4.62 0.51 13.40
N ALA A 26 -3.33 0.45 13.69
CA ALA A 26 -2.46 1.61 13.68
C ALA A 26 -2.39 2.24 12.29
N LEU A 27 -2.26 1.42 11.23
CA LEU A 27 -2.25 1.89 9.84
C LEU A 27 -3.56 2.59 9.49
N ARG A 28 -4.70 1.97 9.84
CA ARG A 28 -6.03 2.57 9.64
C ARG A 28 -6.14 3.93 10.31
N ALA A 29 -5.72 4.06 11.56
CA ALA A 29 -5.74 5.32 12.28
C ALA A 29 -4.85 6.39 11.63
N ALA A 30 -3.66 5.99 11.16
CA ALA A 30 -2.76 6.90 10.46
C ALA A 30 -3.33 7.37 9.12
N VAL A 31 -3.93 6.46 8.34
CA VAL A 31 -4.59 6.79 7.07
C VAL A 31 -5.78 7.72 7.31
N GLN A 32 -6.56 7.53 8.37
CA GLN A 32 -7.64 8.45 8.76
C GLN A 32 -7.14 9.85 9.11
N ALA A 33 -5.89 9.97 9.57
CA ALA A 33 -5.26 11.25 9.86
C ALA A 33 -4.69 11.96 8.62
N LEU A 34 -4.57 11.26 7.47
CA LEU A 34 -4.26 11.91 6.20
C LEU A 34 -5.39 12.84 5.78
N ARG A 35 -5.07 13.78 4.90
CA ARG A 35 -6.07 14.61 4.22
C ARG A 35 -6.84 13.77 3.20
N VAL A 36 -7.70 12.88 3.68
CA VAL A 36 -8.48 11.96 2.87
C VAL A 36 -9.63 12.69 2.17
N HIS A 37 -9.61 12.66 0.84
CA HIS A 37 -10.67 13.18 -0.01
C HIS A 37 -11.60 12.04 -0.46
N PRO A 38 -12.83 12.32 -0.94
CA PRO A 38 -13.79 11.27 -1.35
C PRO A 38 -13.27 10.29 -2.41
N GLY A 39 -12.24 10.67 -3.18
CA GLY A 39 -11.57 9.81 -4.17
C GLY A 39 -10.46 8.91 -3.60
N PHE A 40 -10.20 8.97 -2.29
CA PHE A 40 -9.19 8.16 -1.61
C PHE A 40 -9.75 6.79 -1.22
N ALA A 41 -9.04 5.73 -1.57
CA ALA A 41 -9.30 4.36 -1.14
C ALA A 41 -7.98 3.68 -0.76
N TRP A 42 -8.03 2.69 0.12
CA TRP A 42 -6.87 1.90 0.49
C TRP A 42 -7.22 0.47 0.83
N GLU A 43 -6.27 -0.43 0.61
CA GLU A 43 -6.34 -1.84 0.98
C GLU A 43 -5.02 -2.27 1.63
N ALA A 44 -5.09 -3.27 2.50
CA ALA A 44 -3.92 -3.91 3.07
C ALA A 44 -4.19 -5.41 3.27
N GLU A 45 -3.19 -6.23 2.96
CA GLU A 45 -3.26 -7.69 3.03
C GLU A 45 -1.93 -8.26 3.50
N ILE A 46 -1.95 -9.41 4.20
CA ILE A 46 -0.73 -10.14 4.55
C ILE A 46 -0.48 -11.22 3.50
N LEU A 47 0.66 -11.10 2.82
CA LEU A 47 1.17 -12.07 1.86
C LEU A 47 2.00 -13.09 2.63
N HIS A 48 1.51 -14.32 2.79
CA HIS A 48 2.18 -15.36 3.56
C HIS A 48 3.14 -16.19 2.71
N THR A 49 2.82 -16.33 1.43
CA THR A 49 3.51 -17.22 0.49
C THR A 49 3.83 -16.50 -0.81
N PRO A 50 4.78 -17.00 -1.62
CA PRO A 50 5.01 -16.49 -2.97
C PRO A 50 3.75 -16.52 -3.85
N GLU A 51 2.89 -17.52 -3.66
CA GLU A 51 1.62 -17.64 -4.39
C GLU A 51 0.66 -16.49 -4.06
N ASP A 52 0.62 -16.03 -2.81
CA ASP A 52 -0.17 -14.85 -2.43
C ASP A 52 0.31 -13.58 -3.15
N VAL A 53 1.64 -13.44 -3.32
CA VAL A 53 2.23 -12.31 -4.04
C VAL A 53 1.81 -12.32 -5.52
N GLU A 54 1.84 -13.49 -6.16
CA GLU A 54 1.42 -13.65 -7.55
C GLU A 54 -0.09 -13.42 -7.72
N ASN A 55 -0.91 -13.90 -6.79
CA ASN A 55 -2.36 -13.68 -6.77
C ASN A 55 -2.74 -12.20 -6.59
N ALA A 56 -1.91 -11.44 -5.87
CA ALA A 56 -2.01 -9.99 -5.75
C ALA A 56 -1.48 -9.24 -6.99
N TRP A 57 -1.06 -9.95 -8.05
CA TRP A 57 -0.49 -9.39 -9.29
C TRP A 57 0.80 -8.59 -9.07
N LEU A 58 1.51 -8.87 -7.98
CA LEU A 58 2.78 -8.24 -7.64
C LEU A 58 3.97 -9.08 -8.15
N LYS A 59 5.12 -8.45 -8.32
CA LYS A 59 6.36 -9.17 -8.64
C LYS A 59 7.03 -9.66 -7.35
N LEU A 60 7.21 -10.97 -7.24
CA LEU A 60 7.86 -11.60 -6.09
C LEU A 60 9.22 -10.98 -5.76
N ASP A 61 10.07 -10.76 -6.77
CA ASP A 61 11.40 -10.18 -6.58
C ASP A 61 11.36 -8.77 -5.99
N GLU A 62 10.37 -7.95 -6.36
CA GLU A 62 10.21 -6.59 -5.83
C GLU A 62 9.75 -6.62 -4.36
N VAL A 63 8.82 -7.51 -4.03
CA VAL A 63 8.36 -7.71 -2.64
C VAL A 63 9.49 -8.22 -1.76
N LEU A 64 10.23 -9.23 -2.21
CA LEU A 64 11.37 -9.77 -1.47
C LEU A 64 12.49 -8.73 -1.33
N ALA A 65 12.76 -7.92 -2.34
CA ALA A 65 13.73 -6.82 -2.20
C ALA A 65 13.28 -5.80 -1.15
N ALA A 66 11.99 -5.46 -1.10
CA ALA A 66 11.41 -4.54 -0.13
C ALA A 66 11.41 -5.10 1.31
N THR A 67 11.25 -6.40 1.49
CA THR A 67 11.14 -7.05 2.81
C THR A 67 12.46 -7.65 3.32
N GLY A 68 13.56 -7.47 2.59
CA GLY A 68 14.84 -8.07 2.93
C GLY A 68 14.87 -9.59 2.77
N GLY A 69 14.12 -10.11 1.80
CA GLY A 69 14.07 -11.52 1.40
C GLY A 69 13.15 -12.37 2.28
N LYS A 70 12.13 -11.77 2.91
CA LYS A 70 11.30 -12.45 3.89
C LYS A 70 9.81 -12.35 3.57
N LEU A 71 9.11 -13.44 3.89
CA LEU A 71 7.67 -13.52 4.05
C LEU A 71 7.38 -14.09 5.45
N PRO A 72 6.21 -13.79 6.07
CA PRO A 72 5.12 -12.97 5.54
C PRO A 72 5.48 -11.48 5.37
N ALA A 73 4.71 -10.77 4.54
CA ALA A 73 4.83 -9.33 4.32
C ALA A 73 3.44 -8.69 4.24
N MET A 74 3.24 -7.50 4.81
CA MET A 74 2.03 -6.71 4.56
C MET A 74 2.18 -5.91 3.27
N TRP A 75 1.27 -6.14 2.33
CA TRP A 75 1.05 -5.28 1.17
C TRP A 75 0.05 -4.18 1.51
N VAL A 76 0.29 -2.97 1.02
CA VAL A 76 -0.61 -1.83 1.18
C VAL A 76 -0.77 -1.12 -0.17
N ASN A 77 -2.01 -0.83 -0.54
CA ASN A 77 -2.36 -0.08 -1.74
C ASN A 77 -3.06 1.23 -1.35
N PHE A 78 -2.58 2.36 -1.86
CA PHE A 78 -3.27 3.65 -1.78
C PHE A 78 -3.72 4.09 -3.17
N THR A 79 -5.03 4.25 -3.35
CA THR A 79 -5.63 4.81 -4.55
C THR A 79 -6.15 6.21 -4.24
N PHE A 80 -5.75 7.21 -5.02
CA PHE A 80 -6.11 8.61 -4.77
C PHE A 80 -6.08 9.45 -6.04
N ASP A 81 -6.67 10.64 -5.99
CA ASP A 81 -6.60 11.61 -7.08
C ASP A 81 -5.37 12.52 -6.91
N LEU A 82 -4.54 12.65 -7.95
CA LEU A 82 -3.29 13.44 -7.93
C LEU A 82 -3.49 14.94 -7.69
N GLU A 83 -4.72 15.41 -7.91
CA GLU A 83 -5.14 16.80 -7.70
C GLU A 83 -5.36 17.09 -6.20
N ASP A 84 -5.65 16.05 -5.40
CA ASP A 84 -6.03 16.16 -3.98
C ASP A 84 -4.91 15.69 -3.03
N GLN A 85 -4.04 14.78 -3.47
CA GLN A 85 -2.92 14.26 -2.67
C GLN A 85 -1.63 14.16 -3.48
N THR A 86 -0.52 14.41 -2.80
CA THR A 86 0.84 14.39 -3.33
C THR A 86 1.65 13.28 -2.65
N ALA A 87 2.79 12.90 -3.25
CA ALA A 87 3.70 11.93 -2.64
C ALA A 87 4.17 12.35 -1.24
N ALA A 88 4.25 13.66 -0.96
CA ALA A 88 4.68 14.18 0.34
C ALA A 88 3.66 13.89 1.46
N ASP A 89 2.38 13.76 1.13
CA ASP A 89 1.32 13.47 2.10
C ASP A 89 1.48 12.06 2.71
N PHE A 90 2.11 11.14 1.97
CA PHE A 90 2.34 9.76 2.42
C PHE A 90 3.61 9.57 3.25
N ALA A 91 4.56 10.52 3.19
CA ALA A 91 5.90 10.35 3.75
C ALA A 91 5.89 9.99 5.24
N ALA A 92 4.97 10.57 6.01
CA ALA A 92 4.84 10.27 7.44
C ALA A 92 4.41 8.82 7.69
N ILE A 93 3.45 8.31 6.92
CA ILE A 93 2.98 6.92 7.03
C ILE A 93 4.03 5.95 6.51
N GLU A 94 4.67 6.27 5.39
CA GLU A 94 5.74 5.46 4.82
C GLU A 94 6.86 5.24 5.85
N GLN A 95 7.29 6.32 6.52
CA GLN A 95 8.30 6.25 7.56
C GLN A 95 7.81 5.51 8.81
N GLN A 96 6.59 5.81 9.29
CA GLN A 96 6.05 5.24 10.53
C GLN A 96 5.86 3.71 10.44
N PHE A 97 5.42 3.22 9.29
CA PHE A 97 5.10 1.80 9.08
C PHE A 97 6.19 1.04 8.31
N GLY A 98 7.28 1.71 7.92
CA GLY A 98 8.34 1.13 7.12
C GLY A 98 7.83 0.62 5.78
N LEU A 99 6.95 1.40 5.12
CA LEU A 99 6.40 1.06 3.82
C LEU A 99 7.45 1.37 2.74
N VAL A 100 7.80 0.36 1.97
CA VAL A 100 8.71 0.47 0.83
C VAL A 100 7.88 0.45 -0.44
N LEU A 101 8.00 1.50 -1.25
CA LEU A 101 7.25 1.64 -2.50
C LEU A 101 7.71 0.57 -3.51
N LEU A 102 6.78 -0.27 -3.96
CA LEU A 102 6.97 -1.24 -5.02
C LEU A 102 6.79 -0.59 -6.39
N GLY A 103 5.77 0.27 -6.52
CA GLY A 103 5.45 0.93 -7.77
C GLY A 103 4.38 2.00 -7.61
N MET A 104 4.26 2.82 -8.65
CA MET A 104 3.19 3.81 -8.78
C MET A 104 2.59 3.75 -10.18
N GLU A 105 1.30 3.47 -10.28
CA GLU A 105 0.55 3.50 -11.53
C GLU A 105 -0.27 4.79 -11.61
N ILE A 106 -0.23 5.46 -12.76
CA ILE A 106 -1.04 6.65 -13.02
C ILE A 106 -2.05 6.31 -14.11
N ARG A 107 -3.34 6.35 -13.78
CA ARG A 107 -4.44 6.11 -14.70
C ARG A 107 -5.19 7.41 -14.96
N PRO A 108 -5.39 7.83 -16.23
CA PRO A 108 -6.34 8.89 -16.52
C PRO A 108 -7.72 8.45 -16.04
N ALA A 109 -8.53 9.34 -15.43
CA ALA A 109 -9.93 9.01 -15.21
C ALA A 109 -10.54 8.67 -16.56
N LYS A 110 -11.11 7.46 -16.66
CA LYS A 110 -11.75 6.96 -17.88
C LYS A 110 -12.57 8.08 -18.52
N GLU A 111 -12.34 8.32 -19.81
CA GLU A 111 -13.36 8.97 -20.64
C GLU A 111 -14.69 8.21 -20.41
N PRO A 112 -15.82 8.91 -20.29
CA PRO A 112 -17.11 8.23 -20.25
C PRO A 112 -17.17 7.31 -21.48
N LYS A 113 -17.43 6.03 -21.25
CA LYS A 113 -17.69 5.08 -22.32
C LYS A 113 -18.82 5.69 -23.18
N PRO A 114 -18.65 5.82 -24.51
CA PRO A 114 -19.69 6.35 -25.39
C PRO A 114 -20.96 5.49 -25.32
#